data_AF-A4JTW2-F1
#
_entry.id   AF-A4JTW2-F1
#
_cell.length_a   1.000
_cell.length_b   1.000
_cell.length_c   1.000
_cell.angle_alpha   90.00
_cell.angle_beta   90.00
_cell.angle_gamma   90.00
#
_symmetry.space_group_name_H-M   'P 1'
#
loop_
_entity.id
_entity.type
_entity.pdbx_description
1 polymer ?
#
loop_
_entity_poly.entity_id
_entity_poly.type
_entity_poly.pdbx_seq_one_letter_code
_entity_poly.pdbx_strand_id
1 'polypeptide(L)'
;MNREYSPIDLGLDALGVGEDQNPVITLELEGKSADEAVSLVKERMESAMQRYPELKSDILVAGMHLMLDLVGSVDEVHRIVLPRLDRVVDRVAA
;
A
#
# COMPACT_ATOMS: atom_id res chain seq x y z
N MET A 1 25.83 -3.96 -11.63
CA MET A 1 25.06 -2.72 -11.82
C MET A 1 24.35 -2.46 -10.51
N ASN A 2 24.62 -1.35 -9.81
CA ASN A 2 23.80 -0.94 -8.66
C ASN A 2 22.47 -0.46 -9.23
N ARG A 3 21.38 -1.19 -8.98
CA ARG A 3 20.04 -0.68 -9.23
C ARG A 3 19.73 0.32 -8.11
N GLU A 4 19.49 1.57 -8.47
CA GLU A 4 18.84 2.51 -7.57
C GLU A 4 17.36 2.12 -7.51
N TYR A 5 16.91 1.64 -6.35
CA TYR A 5 15.52 1.30 -6.12
C TYR A 5 14.73 2.57 -5.80
N SER A 6 13.57 2.75 -6.42
CA SER A 6 12.68 3.85 -6.04
C SER A 6 12.03 3.56 -4.68
N PRO A 7 11.56 4.58 -3.95
CA PRO A 7 10.79 4.38 -2.71
C PRO A 7 9.56 3.49 -2.89
N ILE A 8 8.94 3.52 -4.08
CA ILE A 8 7.81 2.64 -4.40
C ILE A 8 8.27 1.19 -4.48
N ASP A 9 9.41 0.92 -5.12
CA ASP A 9 9.94 -0.45 -5.25
C ASP A 9 10.31 -1.04 -3.88
N LEU A 10 10.98 -0.24 -3.03
CA LEU A 10 11.32 -0.65 -1.66
C LEU A 10 10.05 -0.90 -0.82
N GLY A 11 9.05 -0.03 -0.95
CA GLY A 11 7.78 -0.20 -0.25
C GLY A 11 6.98 -1.41 -0.73
N LEU A 12 6.98 -1.69 -2.04
CA LEU A 12 6.33 -2.87 -2.62
C LEU A 12 7.01 -4.16 -2.16
N ASP A 13 8.35 -4.20 -2.14
CA ASP A 13 9.09 -5.35 -1.62
C ASP A 13 8.78 -5.59 -0.13
N ALA A 14 8.74 -4.52 0.68
CA ALA A 14 8.34 -4.60 2.08
C ALA A 14 6.88 -5.09 2.28
N LEU A 15 5.99 -4.81 1.33
CA LEU A 15 4.62 -5.33 1.28
C LEU A 15 4.54 -6.79 0.77
N GLY A 16 5.67 -7.36 0.34
CA GLY A 16 5.79 -8.72 -0.17
C GLY A 16 5.57 -8.85 -1.67
N VAL A 17 5.60 -7.76 -2.42
CA VAL A 17 5.48 -7.73 -3.88
C VAL A 17 6.88 -7.61 -4.48
N GLY A 18 7.41 -8.72 -4.99
CA GLY A 18 8.73 -8.75 -5.60
C GLY A 18 8.80 -8.10 -6.98
N GLU A 19 10.02 -7.89 -7.48
CA GLU A 19 10.26 -7.43 -8.86
C GLU A 19 9.51 -8.34 -9.86
N ASP A 20 8.88 -7.72 -10.87
CA ASP A 20 8.08 -8.37 -11.93
C ASP A 20 6.79 -9.08 -11.47
N GLN A 21 6.40 -8.95 -10.21
CA GLN A 21 5.12 -9.48 -9.73
C GLN A 21 3.98 -8.47 -9.92
N ASN A 22 2.79 -8.98 -10.22
CA ASN A 22 1.60 -8.15 -10.26
C ASN A 22 1.05 -7.93 -8.84
N PRO A 23 1.02 -6.69 -8.32
CA PRO A 23 0.57 -6.42 -6.95
C PRO A 23 -0.88 -6.88 -6.68
N VAL A 24 -1.76 -6.80 -7.69
CA VAL A 24 -3.16 -7.23 -7.58
C VAL A 24 -3.25 -8.73 -7.30
N ILE A 25 -2.40 -9.52 -7.93
CA ILE A 25 -2.38 -10.97 -7.74
C ILE A 25 -1.67 -11.31 -6.43
N THR A 26 -0.47 -10.75 -6.20
CA THR A 26 0.35 -11.06 -5.01
C THR A 26 -0.33 -10.68 -3.71
N LEU A 27 -1.10 -9.58 -3.70
CA LEU A 27 -1.84 -9.13 -2.53
C LEU A 27 -3.28 -9.68 -2.49
N GLU A 28 -3.63 -10.61 -3.38
CA GLU A 28 -4.95 -11.25 -3.46
C GLU A 28 -6.10 -10.24 -3.60
N LEU A 29 -5.90 -9.17 -4.39
CA LEU A 29 -6.86 -8.07 -4.57
C LEU A 29 -7.89 -8.36 -5.67
N GLU A 30 -7.64 -9.35 -6.53
CA GLU A 30 -8.53 -9.73 -7.63
C GLU A 30 -9.92 -10.13 -7.13
N GLY A 31 -10.97 -9.61 -7.79
CA GLY A 31 -12.37 -9.92 -7.49
C GLY A 31 -12.92 -9.27 -6.21
N LYS A 32 -12.10 -8.52 -5.44
CA LYS A 32 -12.55 -7.76 -4.27
C LYS A 32 -13.20 -6.44 -4.69
N SER A 33 -14.16 -5.98 -3.90
CA SER A 33 -14.63 -4.60 -4.01
C SER A 33 -13.51 -3.62 -3.64
N ALA A 34 -13.60 -2.38 -4.13
CA ALA A 34 -12.62 -1.35 -3.80
C ALA A 34 -12.45 -1.15 -2.28
N ASP A 35 -13.54 -1.25 -1.52
CA ASP A 35 -13.52 -1.11 -0.07
C ASP A 35 -12.75 -2.25 0.63
N GLU A 36 -12.98 -3.48 0.19
CA GLU A 36 -12.26 -4.67 0.69
C GLU A 36 -10.78 -4.64 0.29
N ALA A 37 -10.49 -4.30 -0.96
CA ALA A 37 -9.13 -4.25 -1.48
C ALA A 37 -8.30 -3.17 -0.77
N VAL A 38 -8.83 -1.95 -0.62
CA VAL A 38 -8.16 -0.88 0.13
C VAL A 38 -7.97 -1.25 1.59
N SER A 39 -8.95 -1.91 2.21
CA SER A 39 -8.82 -2.37 3.61
C SER A 39 -7.71 -3.42 3.77
N LEU A 40 -7.57 -4.34 2.81
CA LEU A 40 -6.49 -5.33 2.81
C LEU A 40 -5.12 -4.67 2.62
N VAL A 41 -4.98 -3.73 1.68
CA VAL A 41 -3.72 -2.98 1.50
C VAL A 41 -3.35 -2.24 2.78
N LYS A 42 -4.31 -1.60 3.45
CA LYS A 42 -4.10 -0.93 4.74
C LYS A 42 -3.56 -1.88 5.81
N GLU A 43 -4.14 -3.06 5.97
CA GLU A 43 -3.66 -4.07 6.94
C GLU A 43 -2.24 -4.55 6.62
N ARG A 44 -1.93 -4.74 5.34
CA ARG A 44 -0.57 -5.11 4.88
C ARG A 44 0.43 -4.00 5.17
N MET A 45 0.08 -2.74 4.94
CA MET A 45 0.92 -1.59 5.29
C MET A 45 1.20 -1.56 6.78
N GLU A 46 0.18 -1.69 7.63
CA GLU A 46 0.35 -1.68 9.08
C GLU A 46 1.27 -2.81 9.56
N SER A 47 1.12 -4.01 9.00
CA SER A 47 1.99 -5.14 9.34
C SER A 47 3.43 -4.94 8.82
N ALA A 48 3.59 -4.44 7.60
CA ALA A 48 4.90 -4.16 7.01
C ALA A 48 5.64 -3.06 7.78
N MET A 49 4.95 -1.98 8.18
CA MET A 49 5.53 -0.88 8.97
C MET A 49 5.96 -1.30 10.37
N GLN A 50 5.32 -2.32 10.94
CA GLN A 50 5.78 -2.92 12.20
C GLN A 50 7.02 -3.79 12.00
N ARG A 51 7.13 -4.48 10.86
CA ARG A 51 8.25 -5.35 10.53
C ARG A 51 9.49 -4.59 10.08
N TYR A 52 9.30 -3.51 9.32
CA TYR A 52 10.34 -2.69 8.71
C TYR A 52 10.14 -1.21 9.09
N PRO A 53 10.38 -0.85 10.36
CA PRO A 53 10.14 0.51 10.86
C PRO A 53 11.00 1.58 10.15
N GLU A 54 12.15 1.20 9.59
CA GLU A 54 13.02 2.06 8.80
C GLU A 54 12.48 2.37 7.40
N LEU A 55 11.53 1.57 6.89
CA LEU A 55 10.90 1.73 5.57
C LEU A 55 9.48 2.30 5.64
N LYS A 56 9.06 2.88 6.78
CA LYS A 56 7.68 3.38 6.97
C LYS A 56 7.24 4.33 5.86
N SER A 57 8.11 5.26 5.43
CA SER A 57 7.80 6.22 4.38
C SER A 57 7.62 5.54 3.01
N ASP A 58 8.51 4.61 2.67
CA ASP A 58 8.48 3.84 1.43
C ASP A 58 7.22 2.97 1.35
N ILE A 59 6.88 2.28 2.44
CA ILE A 59 5.64 1.49 2.56
C ILE A 59 4.41 2.37 2.43
N LEU A 60 4.42 3.58 3.00
CA LEU A 60 3.31 4.53 2.89
C LEU A 60 3.07 4.94 1.44
N VAL A 61 4.14 5.31 0.73
CA VAL A 61 4.06 5.73 -0.68
C VAL A 61 3.60 4.59 -1.57
N ALA A 62 4.17 3.38 -1.40
CA ALA A 62 3.77 2.20 -2.15
C ALA A 62 2.31 1.81 -1.88
N GLY A 63 1.89 1.79 -0.62
CA GLY A 63 0.52 1.46 -0.25
C GLY A 63 -0.49 2.49 -0.75
N MET A 64 -0.15 3.78 -0.71
CA MET A 64 -0.98 4.84 -1.29
C MET A 64 -1.13 4.66 -2.81
N HIS A 65 -0.04 4.36 -3.51
CA HIS A 65 -0.08 4.08 -4.94
C HIS A 65 -1.05 2.93 -5.27
N LEU A 66 -0.94 1.81 -4.54
CA LEU A 66 -1.85 0.66 -4.71
C LEU A 66 -3.31 1.02 -4.42
N MET A 67 -3.58 1.76 -3.34
CA MET A 67 -4.95 2.13 -2.99
C MET A 67 -5.61 3.04 -4.04
N LEU A 68 -4.84 3.94 -4.65
CA LEU A 68 -5.33 4.82 -5.70
C LEU A 68 -5.63 4.05 -7.00
N ASP A 69 -4.83 3.03 -7.32
CA ASP A 69 -5.07 2.18 -8.49
C ASP A 69 -6.31 1.27 -8.35
N LEU A 70 -6.79 1.07 -7.11
CA LEU A 70 -7.96 0.24 -6.80
C LEU A 70 -9.30 0.98 -6.94
N VAL A 71 -9.29 2.29 -7.15
CA VAL A 71 -10.51 3.11 -7.23
C VAL A 71 -10.64 3.77 -8.61
N GLY A 72 -11.87 3.94 -9.08
CA GLY A 72 -12.16 4.47 -10.42
C GLY A 72 -12.52 5.96 -10.44
N SER A 73 -12.67 6.59 -9.27
CA SER A 73 -13.15 7.97 -9.17
C SER A 73 -12.61 8.72 -7.96
N VAL A 74 -12.61 10.06 -8.06
CA VAL A 74 -12.24 10.95 -6.95
C VAL A 74 -13.19 10.80 -5.75
N ASP A 75 -14.47 10.55 -6.00
CA ASP A 75 -15.45 10.32 -4.92
C ASP A 75 -15.11 9.06 -4.11
N GLU A 76 -14.65 8.00 -4.78
CA GLU A 76 -14.15 6.79 -4.11
C GLU A 76 -12.84 7.04 -3.37
N VAL A 77 -11.93 7.89 -3.87
CA VAL A 77 -10.74 8.30 -3.11
C VAL A 77 -11.14 8.92 -1.78
N HIS A 78 -12.07 9.88 -1.80
CA HIS A 78 -12.53 10.56 -0.58
C HIS A 78 -13.25 9.63 0.40
N ARG A 79 -14.11 8.74 -0.11
CA ARG A 79 -14.92 7.85 0.73
C ARG A 79 -14.18 6.61 1.21
N ILE A 80 -13.30 6.05 0.39
CA ILE A 80 -12.71 4.74 0.61
C ILE A 80 -11.25 4.90 1.02
N VAL A 81 -10.43 5.62 0.27
CA VAL A 81 -8.97 5.65 0.44
C VAL A 81 -8.53 6.55 1.59
N LEU A 82 -8.92 7.84 1.58
CA LEU A 82 -8.44 8.81 2.59
C LEU A 82 -8.69 8.38 4.04
N PRO A 83 -9.88 7.87 4.43
CA PRO A 83 -10.11 7.46 5.82
C PRO A 83 -9.23 6.29 6.28
N ARG A 84 -8.75 5.44 5.37
CA ARG A 84 -7.78 4.39 5.69
C ARG A 84 -6.37 4.96 5.80
N LEU A 85 -5.98 5.83 4.89
CA LEU A 85 -4.66 6.47 4.90
C LEU A 85 -4.45 7.27 6.18
N ASP A 86 -5.43 8.09 6.60
CA ASP A 86 -5.35 8.87 7.84
C ASP A 86 -5.02 7.96 9.04
N ARG A 87 -5.70 6.81 9.15
CA ARG A 87 -5.46 5.84 10.23
C ARG A 87 -4.07 5.20 10.17
N VAL A 88 -3.54 4.94 8.98
CA VAL A 88 -2.19 4.40 8.82
C VAL A 88 -1.16 5.44 9.24
N VAL A 89 -1.34 6.70 8.83
CA VAL A 89 -0.45 7.81 9.18
C VAL A 89 -0.45 8.06 10.70
N ASP A 90 -1.62 8.07 11.34
CA ASP A 90 -1.73 8.22 12.79
C ASP A 90 -0.96 7.12 13.54
N ARG A 91 -1.01 5.88 13.03
CA ARG A 91 -0.24 4.75 13.59
C ARG A 91 1.26 4.82 13.33
N VAL A 92 1.66 5.41 12.21
CA VAL A 92 3.09 5.59 11.86
C VAL A 92 3.73 6.64 12.76
N ALA A 93 3.00 7.70 13.09
CA ALA A 93 3.44 8.83 13.89
C ALA A 93 3.42 8.57 15.41
N ALA A 94 2.64 7.57 15.86
CA ALA A 94 2.63 7.08 17.24
C ALA A 94 3.84 6.19 17.56
#